data_AF-A0A3G2G3K2-F1
#
_entry.id   AF-A0A3G2G3K2-F1
#
_cell.length_a   1.000
_cell.length_b   1.000
_cell.length_c   1.000
_cell.angle_alpha   90.00
_cell.angle_beta   90.00
_cell.angle_gamma   90.00
#
_symmetry.space_group_name_H-M   'P 1'
#
loop_
_entity.id
_entity.type
_entity.pdbx_description
1 polymer ?
#
loop_
_entity_poly.entity_id
_entity_poly.type
_entity_poly.pdbx_seq_one_letter_code
_entity_poly.pdbx_strand_id
1 'polypeptide(L)'
;MQNFRLKEFVEQNIQNFNPKNPQDLIKAEKLLKAESKLNQTFSINEIEAFLDFIKNQKQNFDEILKLPVIKCIYTDIYPQNLSFKPDLRKISKDELEDFSELFTPNLKAFLSEAVRKNQWQSLIYFQQYYASFFSVESLDFYKNLLHDRNHLIIEGILKNKDLVTFKKNYPFATERKFYYLQGLIDEFEFDDDVLSINNVVAEMQRTNINNKVILGEILTAIYGFNSENEVTKNIIRNNQRVAQEWKDEKSGFLNMIAYHIAGFFLKNKSPALIIFLSTVIILGYLFSFIYVFSFGIKALMFYLLTNAVAIYLAFRNFKYYFSQINLHDKVDALGKISATILITMVISFPLMVVVGMGSLYVFDSVADRKFPTQIILPVIIIGVKIYMYRNRK
;
A
#
# COMPACT_ATOMS: atom_id res chain seq x y z
N MET A 1 2.23 21.46 -27.27
CA MET A 1 1.34 20.77 -28.24
C MET A 1 1.40 21.35 -29.66
N GLN A 2 1.28 22.67 -29.86
CA GLN A 2 1.07 23.29 -31.19
C GLN A 2 2.32 23.39 -32.07
N ASN A 3 3.48 23.79 -31.53
CA ASN A 3 4.71 23.98 -32.33
C ASN A 3 5.20 22.69 -33.01
N PHE A 4 4.93 21.52 -32.43
CA PHE A 4 5.34 20.24 -33.02
C PHE A 4 4.46 19.81 -34.19
N ARG A 5 3.14 20.01 -34.07
CA ARG A 5 2.19 19.76 -35.17
C ARG A 5 2.39 20.75 -36.31
N LEU A 6 2.67 22.02 -35.98
CA LEU A 6 3.03 23.04 -36.97
C LEU A 6 4.36 22.68 -37.66
N LYS A 7 5.36 22.17 -36.92
CA LYS A 7 6.63 21.68 -37.50
C LYS A 7 6.44 20.46 -38.40
N GLU A 8 5.77 19.40 -37.95
CA GLU A 8 5.48 18.21 -38.77
C GLU A 8 4.71 18.61 -40.05
N PHE A 9 3.73 19.52 -39.94
CA PHE A 9 2.99 20.02 -41.10
C PHE A 9 3.89 20.80 -42.07
N VAL A 10 4.77 21.66 -41.57
CA VAL A 10 5.75 22.39 -42.40
C VAL A 10 6.72 21.44 -43.08
N GLU A 11 7.28 20.45 -42.37
CA GLU A 11 8.25 19.50 -42.92
C GLU A 11 7.64 18.54 -43.94
N GLN A 12 6.36 18.18 -43.78
CA GLN A 12 5.63 17.36 -44.75
C GLN A 12 5.32 18.11 -46.07
N ASN A 13 5.18 19.44 -46.00
CA ASN A 13 4.73 20.26 -47.14
C ASN A 13 5.83 21.13 -47.76
N ILE A 14 6.94 21.35 -47.06
CA ILE A 14 8.09 22.10 -47.55
C ILE A 14 9.31 21.17 -47.54
N GLN A 15 9.66 20.70 -48.74
CA GLN A 15 10.81 19.82 -48.94
C GLN A 15 12.11 20.54 -48.52
N ASN A 16 12.89 19.90 -47.65
CA ASN A 16 14.14 20.44 -47.08
C ASN A 16 13.97 21.81 -46.40
N PHE A 17 12.88 22.00 -45.65
CA PHE A 17 12.65 23.22 -44.88
C PHE A 17 13.87 23.62 -44.05
N ASN A 18 14.41 24.82 -44.33
CA ASN A 18 15.53 25.38 -43.58
C ASN A 18 15.08 26.65 -42.84
N PRO A 19 14.93 26.62 -41.50
CA PRO A 19 14.51 27.78 -40.73
C PRO A 19 15.52 28.93 -40.71
N LYS A 20 16.77 28.71 -41.14
CA LYS A 20 17.76 29.78 -41.34
C LYS A 20 17.59 30.51 -42.68
N ASN A 21 16.79 29.97 -43.60
CA ASN A 21 16.47 30.60 -44.87
C ASN A 21 15.22 31.48 -44.71
N PRO A 22 15.33 32.81 -44.85
CA PRO A 22 14.19 33.72 -44.71
C PRO A 22 13.04 33.38 -45.68
N GLN A 23 13.35 32.83 -46.86
CA GLN A 23 12.32 32.45 -47.82
C GLN A 23 11.52 31.24 -47.37
N ASP A 24 12.15 30.27 -46.70
CA ASP A 24 11.45 29.07 -46.24
C ASP A 24 10.59 29.40 -45.01
N LEU A 25 11.05 30.30 -44.13
CA LEU A 25 10.22 30.88 -43.06
C LEU A 25 8.96 31.58 -43.60
N ILE A 26 9.10 32.40 -44.65
CA ILE A 26 7.96 33.07 -45.30
C ILE A 26 7.02 32.05 -45.95
N LYS A 27 7.56 30.98 -46.57
CA LYS A 27 6.73 29.91 -47.13
C LYS A 27 5.97 29.15 -46.04
N ALA A 28 6.62 28.82 -44.93
CA ALA A 28 6.00 28.18 -43.78
C ALA A 28 4.89 29.06 -43.19
N GLU A 29 5.14 30.36 -43.01
CA GLU A 29 4.13 31.31 -42.54
C GLU A 29 2.89 31.33 -43.46
N LYS A 30 3.11 31.44 -44.78
CA LYS A 30 2.01 31.45 -45.77
C LYS A 30 1.24 30.13 -45.77
N LEU A 31 1.94 29.00 -45.70
CA LEU A 31 1.35 27.67 -45.66
C LEU A 31 0.48 27.49 -44.41
N LEU A 32 1.00 27.85 -43.23
CA LEU A 32 0.28 27.71 -41.96
C LEU A 32 -0.91 28.68 -41.86
N LYS A 33 -0.76 29.93 -42.34
CA LYS A 33 -1.88 30.90 -42.41
C LYS A 33 -2.95 30.48 -43.41
N ALA A 34 -2.59 29.80 -44.50
CA ALA A 34 -3.56 29.23 -45.43
C ALA A 34 -4.31 28.05 -44.78
N GLU A 35 -3.59 27.15 -44.11
CA GLU A 35 -4.18 26.02 -43.41
C GLU A 35 -5.13 26.46 -42.27
N SER A 36 -4.74 27.49 -41.52
CA SER A 36 -5.59 28.13 -40.51
C SER A 36 -6.90 28.68 -41.09
N LYS A 37 -6.86 29.27 -42.29
CA LYS A 37 -8.06 29.79 -42.96
C LYS A 37 -8.95 28.70 -43.54
N LEU A 38 -8.36 27.62 -44.06
CA LEU A 38 -9.09 26.58 -44.78
C LEU A 38 -9.68 25.53 -43.84
N ASN A 39 -8.90 25.06 -42.88
CA ASN A 39 -9.25 23.91 -42.05
C ASN A 39 -9.41 24.27 -40.56
N GLN A 40 -9.12 25.52 -40.17
CA GLN A 40 -9.16 26.00 -38.77
C GLN A 40 -8.33 25.14 -37.79
N THR A 41 -7.39 24.36 -38.32
CA THR A 41 -6.57 23.41 -37.56
C THR A 41 -5.60 24.11 -36.59
N PHE A 42 -5.19 25.33 -36.93
CA PHE A 42 -4.21 26.14 -36.20
C PHE A 42 -4.73 27.57 -36.01
N SER A 43 -4.46 28.20 -34.87
CA SER A 43 -4.80 29.61 -34.66
C SER A 43 -3.67 30.56 -35.07
N ILE A 44 -3.98 31.82 -35.40
CA ILE A 44 -2.98 32.81 -35.84
C ILE A 44 -1.92 33.05 -34.75
N ASN A 45 -2.34 33.14 -33.49
CA ASN A 45 -1.43 33.32 -32.35
C ASN A 45 -0.46 32.13 -32.19
N GLU A 46 -0.90 30.91 -32.51
CA GLU A 46 -0.06 29.72 -32.48
C GLU A 46 0.99 29.75 -33.59
N ILE A 47 0.60 30.21 -34.77
CA ILE A 47 1.50 30.32 -35.93
C ILE A 47 2.59 31.37 -35.65
N GLU A 48 2.22 32.51 -35.07
CA GLU A 48 3.18 33.56 -34.72
C GLU A 48 4.14 33.09 -33.63
N ALA A 49 3.63 32.46 -32.57
CA ALA A 49 4.46 31.86 -31.52
C ALA A 49 5.40 30.77 -32.06
N PHE A 50 4.93 29.97 -33.02
CA PHE A 50 5.73 28.95 -33.69
C PHE A 50 6.83 29.54 -34.59
N LEU A 51 6.51 30.56 -35.38
CA LEU A 51 7.47 31.20 -36.26
C LEU A 51 8.54 31.94 -35.46
N ASP A 52 8.17 32.63 -34.39
CA ASP A 52 9.14 33.24 -33.47
C ASP A 52 9.99 32.18 -32.77
N PHE A 53 9.39 31.06 -32.35
CA PHE A 53 10.11 29.92 -31.81
C PHE A 53 11.13 29.36 -32.81
N ILE A 54 10.74 29.09 -34.07
CA ILE A 54 11.64 28.54 -35.10
C ILE A 54 12.72 29.55 -35.54
N LYS A 55 12.37 30.83 -35.60
CA LYS A 55 13.29 31.91 -36.01
C LYS A 55 14.36 32.17 -34.94
N ASN A 56 13.98 32.03 -33.66
CA ASN A 56 14.87 32.29 -32.53
C ASN A 56 15.61 31.02 -32.06
N GLN A 57 15.04 29.83 -32.24
CA GLN A 57 15.67 28.57 -31.87
C GLN A 57 16.39 27.96 -33.06
N LYS A 58 17.72 27.95 -32.98
CA LYS A 58 18.57 27.13 -33.82
C LYS A 58 18.00 25.70 -33.86
N GLN A 59 18.17 25.02 -35.00
CA GLN A 59 17.90 23.60 -35.33
C GLN A 59 18.39 22.53 -34.33
N ASN A 60 18.70 22.88 -33.07
CA ASN A 60 19.53 22.07 -32.21
C ASN A 60 18.82 20.86 -31.61
N PHE A 61 17.49 20.84 -31.44
CA PHE A 61 16.82 19.77 -30.66
C PHE A 61 16.28 18.60 -31.48
N ASP A 62 16.59 18.47 -32.77
CA ASP A 62 16.01 17.42 -33.62
C ASP A 62 16.26 16.01 -33.09
N GLU A 63 17.41 15.77 -32.45
CA GLU A 63 17.73 14.47 -31.84
C GLU A 63 16.91 14.22 -30.56
N ILE A 64 16.68 15.25 -29.73
CA ILE A 64 15.82 15.17 -28.53
C ILE A 64 14.36 14.91 -28.91
N LEU A 65 13.87 15.61 -29.93
CA LEU A 65 12.49 15.55 -30.36
C LEU A 65 12.09 14.20 -30.98
N LYS A 66 13.07 13.43 -31.48
CA LYS A 66 12.88 12.05 -31.96
C LYS A 66 12.72 11.04 -30.82
N LEU A 67 13.05 11.40 -29.57
CA LEU A 67 12.94 10.48 -28.45
C LEU A 67 11.47 10.09 -28.22
N PRO A 68 11.15 8.79 -28.14
CA PRO A 68 9.77 8.33 -28.00
C PRO A 68 9.02 8.97 -26.83
N VAL A 69 9.66 9.12 -25.67
CA VAL A 69 9.02 9.75 -24.49
C VAL A 69 8.69 11.22 -24.73
N ILE A 70 9.57 11.95 -25.39
CA ILE A 70 9.39 13.38 -25.66
C ILE A 70 8.21 13.54 -26.61
N LYS A 71 8.18 12.75 -27.69
CA LYS A 71 7.03 12.71 -28.61
C LYS A 71 5.72 12.35 -27.89
N CYS A 72 5.74 11.37 -26.99
CA CYS A 72 4.56 10.95 -26.23
C CYS A 72 4.05 12.06 -25.29
N ILE A 73 4.94 12.71 -24.55
CA ILE A 73 4.58 13.83 -23.66
C ILE A 73 4.06 15.02 -24.47
N TYR A 74 4.67 15.33 -25.61
CA TYR A 74 4.20 16.42 -26.48
C TYR A 74 2.85 16.15 -27.15
N THR A 75 2.47 14.89 -27.35
CA THR A 75 1.23 14.48 -28.03
C THR A 75 0.09 14.15 -27.06
N ASP A 76 0.29 14.29 -25.75
CA ASP A 76 -0.64 13.84 -24.70
C ASP A 76 -1.02 12.35 -24.78
N ILE A 77 -0.22 11.56 -25.49
CA ILE A 77 -0.36 10.11 -25.55
C ILE A 77 0.61 9.54 -24.53
N TYR A 78 0.19 9.50 -23.27
CA TYR A 78 1.05 9.05 -22.19
C TYR A 78 1.43 7.58 -22.39
N PRO A 79 2.73 7.29 -22.51
CA PRO A 79 3.18 5.95 -22.83
C PRO A 79 2.86 5.05 -21.65
N GLN A 80 2.18 3.94 -21.93
CA GLN A 80 1.84 2.95 -20.89
C GLN A 80 3.10 2.29 -20.30
N ASN A 81 4.25 2.38 -20.99
CA ASN A 81 5.51 1.88 -20.49
C ASN A 81 6.70 2.70 -21.04
N LEU A 82 7.53 3.23 -20.14
CA LEU A 82 8.74 4.02 -20.43
C LEU A 82 10.03 3.23 -20.23
N SER A 83 9.97 1.89 -20.31
CA SER A 83 11.09 1.00 -19.95
C SER A 83 12.33 1.09 -20.85
N PHE A 84 12.35 1.93 -21.89
CA PHE A 84 13.47 2.03 -22.82
C PHE A 84 14.39 3.19 -22.44
N LYS A 85 15.64 2.88 -22.11
CA LYS A 85 16.67 3.89 -21.85
C LYS A 85 17.03 4.62 -23.16
N PRO A 86 16.97 5.97 -23.21
CA PRO A 86 17.39 6.72 -24.39
C PRO A 86 18.93 6.73 -24.54
N ASP A 87 19.41 6.80 -25.77
CA ASP A 87 20.83 7.09 -26.04
C ASP A 87 21.03 8.60 -26.14
N LEU A 88 21.44 9.22 -25.02
CA LEU A 88 21.67 10.67 -24.93
C LEU A 88 23.10 11.09 -25.28
N ARG A 89 23.99 10.15 -25.67
CA ARG A 89 25.42 10.45 -25.89
C ARG A 89 25.71 11.45 -27.00
N LYS A 90 24.76 11.63 -27.92
CA LYS A 90 24.86 12.55 -29.06
C LYS A 90 24.35 13.95 -28.76
N ILE A 91 23.70 14.15 -27.62
CA ILE A 91 23.07 15.40 -27.22
C ILE A 91 24.01 16.09 -26.23
N SER A 92 24.36 17.36 -26.50
CA SER A 92 25.25 18.12 -25.60
C SER A 92 24.53 18.51 -24.30
N LYS A 93 25.30 18.81 -23.24
CA LYS A 93 24.72 19.24 -21.95
C LYS A 93 23.96 20.56 -22.08
N ASP A 94 24.56 21.55 -22.74
CA ASP A 94 23.95 22.87 -22.96
C ASP A 94 22.64 22.75 -23.76
N GLU A 95 22.59 21.83 -24.72
CA GLU A 95 21.37 21.54 -25.48
C GLU A 95 20.28 20.87 -24.63
N LEU A 96 20.64 19.98 -23.70
CA LEU A 96 19.68 19.41 -22.75
C LEU A 96 19.14 20.47 -21.78
N GLU A 97 19.99 21.39 -21.34
CA GLU A 97 19.62 22.48 -20.43
C GLU A 97 18.67 23.48 -21.10
N ASP A 98 19.02 23.97 -22.29
CA ASP A 98 18.14 24.87 -23.06
C ASP A 98 16.79 24.19 -23.36
N PHE A 99 16.82 22.89 -23.70
CA PHE A 99 15.60 22.15 -23.98
C PHE A 99 14.75 21.90 -22.73
N SER A 100 15.36 21.59 -21.58
CA SER A 100 14.62 21.30 -20.34
C SER A 100 13.78 22.50 -19.90
N GLU A 101 14.34 23.70 -19.99
CA GLU A 101 13.64 24.96 -19.69
C GLU A 101 12.41 25.14 -20.58
N LEU A 102 12.56 24.94 -21.90
CA LEU A 102 11.46 25.03 -22.87
C LEU A 102 10.42 23.92 -22.71
N PHE A 103 10.86 22.74 -22.24
CA PHE A 103 10.01 21.58 -22.07
C PHE A 103 9.21 21.62 -20.77
N THR A 104 9.62 22.43 -19.79
CA THR A 104 9.04 22.58 -18.46
C THR A 104 7.50 22.55 -18.44
N PRO A 105 6.76 23.35 -19.24
CA PRO A 105 5.30 23.37 -19.16
C PRO A 105 4.66 22.03 -19.56
N ASN A 106 5.20 21.37 -20.58
CA ASN A 106 4.69 20.07 -21.04
C ASN A 106 5.04 18.97 -20.02
N LEU A 107 6.23 19.03 -19.43
CA LEU A 107 6.65 18.10 -18.39
C LEU A 107 5.76 18.23 -17.15
N LYS A 108 5.47 19.46 -16.68
CA LYS A 108 4.56 19.69 -15.54
C LYS A 108 3.15 19.12 -15.79
N ALA A 109 2.62 19.28 -17.00
CA ALA A 109 1.33 18.69 -17.38
C ALA A 109 1.36 17.15 -17.30
N PHE A 110 2.40 16.52 -17.87
CA PHE A 110 2.61 15.08 -17.78
C PHE A 110 2.68 14.58 -16.33
N LEU A 111 3.51 15.21 -15.50
CA LEU A 111 3.70 14.83 -14.09
C LEU A 111 2.39 14.91 -13.31
N SER A 112 1.65 16.01 -13.47
CA SER A 112 0.34 16.20 -12.82
C SER A 112 -0.63 15.08 -13.15
N GLU A 113 -0.72 14.73 -14.44
CA GLU A 113 -1.64 13.70 -14.92
C GLU A 113 -1.20 12.30 -14.48
N ALA A 114 0.10 12.01 -14.54
CA ALA A 114 0.67 10.74 -14.12
C ALA A 114 0.47 10.50 -12.61
N VAL A 115 0.71 11.53 -11.78
CA VAL A 115 0.46 11.50 -10.34
C VAL A 115 -1.04 11.33 -10.06
N ARG A 116 -1.92 12.05 -10.75
CA ARG A 116 -3.38 11.94 -10.59
C ARG A 116 -3.90 10.54 -10.93
N LYS A 117 -3.31 9.88 -11.92
CA LYS A 117 -3.67 8.53 -12.37
C LYS A 117 -2.91 7.40 -11.67
N ASN A 118 -2.09 7.71 -10.65
CA ASN A 118 -1.25 6.74 -9.94
C ASN A 118 -0.30 5.95 -10.87
N GLN A 119 0.22 6.59 -11.92
CA GLN A 119 1.13 5.96 -12.90
C GLN A 119 2.58 5.90 -12.38
N TRP A 120 2.76 5.39 -11.15
CA TRP A 120 4.06 5.40 -10.45
C TRP A 120 5.16 4.69 -11.22
N GLN A 121 4.85 3.61 -11.94
CA GLN A 121 5.85 2.88 -12.72
C GLN A 121 6.40 3.72 -13.87
N SER A 122 5.54 4.48 -14.56
CA SER A 122 5.97 5.37 -15.65
C SER A 122 6.83 6.50 -15.10
N LEU A 123 6.46 7.05 -13.94
CA LEU A 123 7.24 8.06 -13.23
C LEU A 123 8.61 7.55 -12.76
N ILE A 124 8.68 6.30 -12.26
CA ILE A 124 9.95 5.65 -11.90
C ILE A 124 10.86 5.55 -13.12
N TYR A 125 10.35 5.07 -14.26
CA TYR A 125 11.15 4.97 -15.47
C TYR A 125 11.56 6.34 -16.01
N PHE A 126 10.68 7.34 -15.91
CA PHE A 126 11.03 8.71 -16.28
C PHE A 126 12.19 9.22 -15.43
N GLN A 127 12.11 9.06 -14.11
CA GLN A 127 13.19 9.45 -13.20
C GLN A 127 14.50 8.68 -13.48
N GLN A 128 14.45 7.38 -13.76
CA GLN A 128 15.65 6.58 -14.01
C GLN A 128 16.35 6.90 -15.34
N TYR A 129 15.59 7.19 -16.39
CA TYR A 129 16.11 7.26 -17.76
C TYR A 129 16.09 8.64 -18.39
N TYR A 130 15.27 9.54 -17.85
CA TYR A 130 14.95 10.84 -18.45
C TYR A 130 15.09 12.00 -17.44
N ALA A 131 15.74 11.79 -16.29
CA ALA A 131 15.93 12.84 -15.29
C ALA A 131 16.67 14.08 -15.82
N SER A 132 17.50 13.95 -16.85
CA SER A 132 18.18 15.08 -17.49
C SER A 132 17.25 16.08 -18.17
N PHE A 133 15.97 15.75 -18.35
CA PHE A 133 14.96 16.64 -18.92
C PHE A 133 14.23 17.49 -17.88
N PHE A 134 14.52 17.30 -16.58
CA PHE A 134 14.02 18.21 -15.56
C PHE A 134 14.83 19.51 -15.57
N SER A 135 14.14 20.62 -15.79
CA SER A 135 14.58 21.92 -15.28
C SER A 135 14.45 21.97 -13.75
N VAL A 136 15.11 22.93 -13.11
CA VAL A 136 14.95 23.18 -11.67
C VAL A 136 13.48 23.39 -11.32
N GLU A 137 12.77 24.20 -12.13
CA GLU A 137 11.36 24.53 -11.92
C GLU A 137 10.42 23.33 -12.04
N SER A 138 10.68 22.41 -12.97
CA SER A 138 9.87 21.20 -13.14
C SER A 138 10.18 20.15 -12.07
N LEU A 139 11.43 20.08 -11.59
CA LEU A 139 11.82 19.19 -10.50
C LEU A 139 11.17 19.63 -9.18
N ASP A 140 11.22 20.92 -8.85
CA ASP A 140 10.59 21.45 -7.64
C ASP A 140 9.07 21.25 -7.66
N PHE A 141 8.45 21.50 -8.82
CA PHE A 141 7.04 21.20 -9.02
C PHE A 141 6.72 19.71 -8.80
N TYR A 142 7.58 18.82 -9.31
CA TYR A 142 7.42 17.39 -9.12
C TYR A 142 7.52 16.97 -7.66
N LYS A 143 8.51 17.50 -6.93
CA LYS A 143 8.70 17.28 -5.50
C LYS A 143 7.47 17.73 -4.71
N ASN A 144 6.97 18.95 -4.99
CA ASN A 144 5.76 19.49 -4.35
C ASN A 144 4.53 18.60 -4.56
N LEU A 145 4.32 18.05 -5.77
CA LEU A 145 3.22 17.12 -6.01
C LEU A 145 3.29 15.84 -5.16
N LEU A 146 4.50 15.38 -4.83
CA LEU A 146 4.71 14.20 -4.00
C LEU A 146 4.56 14.52 -2.51
N HIS A 147 5.08 15.67 -2.06
CA HIS A 147 4.84 16.21 -0.71
C HIS A 147 3.35 16.36 -0.44
N ASP A 148 2.58 16.94 -1.37
CA ASP A 148 1.11 17.03 -1.27
C ASP A 148 0.45 15.67 -1.08
N ARG A 149 0.94 14.62 -1.75
CA ARG A 149 0.43 13.25 -1.60
C ARG A 149 0.78 12.67 -0.23
N ASN A 150 1.98 12.90 0.28
CA ASN A 150 2.37 12.50 1.62
C ASN A 150 1.53 13.21 2.69
N HIS A 151 1.32 14.52 2.56
CA HIS A 151 0.42 15.29 3.43
C HIS A 151 -1.00 14.74 3.42
N LEU A 152 -1.56 14.39 2.25
CA LEU A 152 -2.87 13.74 2.16
C LEU A 152 -2.92 12.40 2.92
N ILE A 153 -1.82 11.65 2.97
CA ILE A 153 -1.74 10.41 3.77
C ILE A 153 -1.76 10.73 5.25
N ILE A 154 -0.92 11.67 5.70
CA ILE A 154 -0.83 12.10 7.10
C ILE A 154 -2.19 12.60 7.58
N GLU A 155 -2.78 13.57 6.86
CA GLU A 155 -4.10 14.10 7.19
C GLU A 155 -5.18 13.02 7.12
N GLY A 156 -5.09 12.15 6.12
CA GLY A 156 -6.00 11.04 5.91
C GLY A 156 -6.04 10.09 7.10
N ILE A 157 -4.88 9.75 7.67
CA ILE A 157 -4.79 8.89 8.85
C ILE A 157 -5.31 9.60 10.11
N LEU A 158 -4.97 10.89 10.30
CA LEU A 158 -5.38 11.66 11.48
C LEU A 158 -6.89 11.93 11.52
N LYS A 159 -7.48 12.28 10.38
CA LYS A 159 -8.87 12.76 10.30
C LYS A 159 -9.90 11.63 10.07
N ASN A 160 -9.52 10.52 9.41
CA ASN A 160 -10.49 9.47 9.05
C ASN A 160 -10.64 8.39 10.13
N LYS A 161 -11.86 8.26 10.66
CA LYS A 161 -12.24 7.12 11.52
C LYS A 161 -12.37 5.80 10.76
N ASP A 162 -12.59 5.86 9.45
CA ASP A 162 -12.68 4.70 8.56
C ASP A 162 -11.58 4.71 7.50
N LEU A 163 -10.49 4.00 7.77
CA LEU A 163 -9.36 3.91 6.84
C LEU A 163 -9.68 3.04 5.62
N VAL A 164 -10.74 2.24 5.64
CA VAL A 164 -11.17 1.43 4.49
C VAL A 164 -11.61 2.33 3.34
N THR A 165 -12.44 3.33 3.65
CA THR A 165 -12.86 4.34 2.66
C THR A 165 -11.68 5.20 2.20
N PHE A 166 -10.78 5.57 3.12
CA PHE A 166 -9.55 6.29 2.78
C PHE A 166 -8.71 5.52 1.75
N LYS A 167 -8.40 4.23 2.00
CA LYS A 167 -7.64 3.39 1.07
C LYS A 167 -8.28 3.30 -0.32
N LYS A 168 -9.62 3.24 -0.39
CA LYS A 168 -10.34 3.19 -1.66
C LYS A 168 -10.16 4.48 -2.47
N ASN A 169 -10.18 5.63 -1.80
CA ASN A 169 -10.07 6.95 -2.44
C ASN A 169 -8.61 7.34 -2.75
N TYR A 170 -7.67 6.86 -1.93
CA TYR A 170 -6.25 7.18 -1.99
C TYR A 170 -5.40 5.89 -2.00
N PRO A 171 -5.50 5.06 -3.05
CA PRO A 171 -4.86 3.75 -3.11
C PRO A 171 -3.32 3.83 -3.00
N PHE A 172 -2.74 4.92 -3.50
CA PHE A 172 -1.30 5.18 -3.49
C PHE A 172 -0.68 5.13 -2.08
N ALA A 173 -1.45 5.40 -1.02
CA ALA A 173 -0.99 5.31 0.37
C ALA A 173 -0.47 3.91 0.74
N THR A 174 -0.93 2.87 0.03
CA THR A 174 -0.54 1.48 0.25
C THR A 174 0.33 0.91 -0.87
N GLU A 175 0.76 1.75 -1.82
CA GLU A 175 1.52 1.31 -2.98
C GLU A 175 3.02 1.50 -2.77
N ARG A 176 3.77 0.39 -2.76
CA ARG A 176 5.23 0.40 -2.59
C ARG A 176 5.95 1.27 -3.64
N LYS A 177 5.44 1.31 -4.88
CA LYS A 177 6.05 2.07 -5.99
C LYS A 177 6.04 3.58 -5.74
N PHE A 178 5.03 4.09 -5.05
CA PHE A 178 4.94 5.51 -4.68
C PHE A 178 6.10 5.91 -3.76
N TYR A 179 6.35 5.13 -2.71
CA TYR A 179 7.47 5.35 -1.79
C TYR A 179 8.84 5.11 -2.43
N TYR A 180 8.95 4.08 -3.28
CA TYR A 180 10.20 3.83 -4.01
C TYR A 180 10.57 4.99 -4.94
N LEU A 181 9.57 5.59 -5.61
CA LEU A 181 9.79 6.75 -6.47
C LEU A 181 10.35 7.94 -5.71
N GLN A 182 9.89 8.21 -4.49
CA GLN A 182 10.38 9.32 -3.65
C GLN A 182 11.88 9.18 -3.38
N GLY A 183 12.32 8.00 -2.93
CA GLY A 183 13.74 7.74 -2.67
C GLY A 183 14.61 7.65 -3.93
N LEU A 184 14.00 7.61 -5.12
CA LEU A 184 14.73 7.67 -6.39
C LEU A 184 14.94 9.13 -6.86
N ILE A 185 14.06 10.04 -6.48
CA ILE A 185 14.14 11.45 -6.88
C ILE A 185 15.25 12.16 -6.11
N ASP A 186 15.22 11.99 -4.80
CA ASP A 186 16.16 12.59 -3.87
C ASP A 186 16.14 11.78 -2.57
N GLU A 187 17.31 11.34 -2.13
CA GLU A 187 17.45 10.36 -1.04
C GLU A 187 17.21 10.97 0.36
N PHE A 188 17.11 12.30 0.46
CA PHE A 188 16.85 13.02 1.71
C PHE A 188 15.56 13.85 1.70
N GLU A 189 15.13 14.35 0.54
CA GLU A 189 13.99 15.29 0.42
C GLU A 189 12.72 14.84 1.16
N PHE A 190 12.40 13.55 1.13
CA PHE A 190 11.15 13.00 1.65
C PHE A 190 11.28 12.31 3.01
N ASP A 191 12.44 12.39 3.65
CA ASP A 191 12.68 11.74 4.95
C ASP A 191 11.68 12.18 6.02
N ASP A 192 11.51 13.50 6.18
CA ASP A 192 10.63 14.08 7.20
C ASP A 192 9.16 13.70 6.99
N ASP A 193 8.74 13.64 5.73
CA ASP A 193 7.41 13.19 5.33
C ASP A 193 7.19 11.71 5.66
N VAL A 194 8.13 10.86 5.29
CA VAL A 194 8.05 9.41 5.53
C VAL A 194 8.08 9.11 7.03
N LEU A 195 8.91 9.83 7.80
CA LEU A 195 8.92 9.76 9.26
C LEU A 195 7.60 10.25 9.86
N SER A 196 7.03 11.33 9.33
CA SER A 196 5.74 11.86 9.79
C SER A 196 4.61 10.86 9.55
N ILE A 197 4.56 10.21 8.39
CA ILE A 197 3.62 9.12 8.12
C ILE A 197 3.82 7.98 9.14
N ASN A 198 5.06 7.56 9.37
CA ASN A 198 5.38 6.49 10.32
C ASN A 198 4.90 6.83 11.75
N ASN A 199 5.17 8.04 12.23
CA ASN A 199 4.78 8.52 13.55
C ASN A 199 3.26 8.56 13.71
N VAL A 200 2.56 9.12 12.73
CA VAL A 200 1.09 9.19 12.73
C VAL A 200 0.46 7.78 12.73
N VAL A 201 1.05 6.83 12.00
CA VAL A 201 0.62 5.43 12.08
C VAL A 201 0.81 4.87 13.49
N ALA A 202 1.96 5.12 14.12
CA ALA A 202 2.26 4.65 15.47
C ALA A 202 1.32 5.25 16.53
N GLU A 203 0.93 6.52 16.39
CA GLU A 203 -0.05 7.18 17.26
C GLU A 203 -1.44 6.55 17.11
N MET A 204 -1.83 6.22 15.89
CA MET A 204 -3.15 5.65 15.56
C MET A 204 -3.22 4.13 15.72
N GLN A 205 -2.21 3.48 16.32
CA GLN A 205 -2.13 2.03 16.51
C GLN A 205 -3.28 1.44 17.35
N ARG A 206 -3.91 2.25 18.22
CA ARG A 206 -5.03 1.85 19.09
C ARG A 206 -6.37 2.02 18.36
N THR A 207 -6.53 1.34 17.23
CA THR A 207 -7.70 1.43 16.38
C THR A 207 -8.35 0.05 16.16
N ASN A 208 -9.45 0.01 15.42
CA ASN A 208 -10.09 -1.25 15.05
C ASN A 208 -9.22 -2.06 14.06
N ILE A 209 -9.46 -3.36 13.94
CA ILE A 209 -8.63 -4.25 13.11
C ILE A 209 -8.61 -3.87 11.63
N ASN A 210 -9.74 -3.41 11.08
CA ASN A 210 -9.77 -3.02 9.66
C ASN A 210 -8.81 -1.85 9.41
N ASN A 211 -8.82 -0.86 10.30
CA ASN A 211 -7.90 0.26 10.26
C ASN A 211 -6.47 -0.19 10.52
N LYS A 212 -6.24 -1.07 11.50
CA LYS A 212 -4.92 -1.57 11.86
C LYS A 212 -4.24 -2.35 10.72
N VAL A 213 -5.01 -3.17 9.99
CA VAL A 213 -4.53 -3.84 8.76
C VAL A 213 -4.09 -2.81 7.72
N ILE A 214 -4.87 -1.76 7.48
CA ILE A 214 -4.53 -0.72 6.50
C ILE A 214 -3.32 0.09 6.93
N LEU A 215 -3.21 0.44 8.21
CA LEU A 215 -2.00 1.05 8.79
C LEU A 215 -0.77 0.16 8.58
N GLY A 216 -0.91 -1.16 8.76
CA GLY A 216 0.12 -2.15 8.46
C GLY A 216 0.49 -2.19 6.97
N GLU A 217 -0.48 -2.08 6.07
CA GLU A 217 -0.23 -1.98 4.62
C GLU A 217 0.52 -0.70 4.25
N ILE A 218 0.18 0.45 4.85
CA ILE A 218 0.90 1.72 4.66
C ILE A 218 2.35 1.59 5.13
N LEU A 219 2.59 1.09 6.35
CA LEU A 219 3.95 0.86 6.86
C LEU A 219 4.73 -0.13 5.98
N THR A 220 4.05 -1.16 5.45
CA THR A 220 4.67 -2.12 4.53
C THR A 220 5.05 -1.45 3.21
N ALA A 221 4.23 -0.54 2.71
CA ALA A 221 4.50 0.21 1.49
C ALA A 221 5.69 1.16 1.66
N ILE A 222 5.85 1.78 2.84
CA ILE A 222 7.00 2.63 3.19
C ILE A 222 8.35 1.88 3.03
N TYR A 223 8.39 0.54 3.11
CA TYR A 223 9.62 -0.23 2.79
C TYR A 223 10.08 -0.11 1.34
N GLY A 224 9.27 0.49 0.47
CA GLY A 224 9.72 0.91 -0.85
C GLY A 224 10.72 2.06 -0.81
N PHE A 225 10.63 2.94 0.19
CA PHE A 225 11.47 4.14 0.32
C PHE A 225 12.91 3.76 0.67
N ASN A 226 13.85 4.23 -0.14
CA ASN A 226 15.29 4.06 0.08
C ASN A 226 15.85 5.40 0.58
N SER A 227 16.04 5.51 1.89
CA SER A 227 16.63 6.69 2.54
C SER A 227 18.13 6.48 2.76
N GLU A 228 18.94 7.52 2.51
CA GLU A 228 20.36 7.55 2.91
C GLU A 228 20.53 7.84 4.41
N ASN A 229 19.52 8.44 5.05
CA ASN A 229 19.55 8.72 6.47
C ASN A 229 19.38 7.44 7.28
N GLU A 230 20.45 7.07 7.99
CA GLU A 230 20.48 5.87 8.81
C GLU A 230 19.40 5.86 9.91
N VAL A 231 18.98 7.02 10.42
CA VAL A 231 17.89 7.10 11.41
C VAL A 231 16.56 6.68 10.77
N THR A 232 16.20 7.29 9.65
CA THR A 232 14.98 6.98 8.89
C THR A 232 14.95 5.51 8.47
N LYS A 233 16.06 5.03 7.90
CA LYS A 233 16.24 3.64 7.49
C LYS A 233 16.09 2.64 8.65
N ASN A 234 16.64 2.95 9.82
CA ASN A 234 16.52 2.10 11.00
C ASN A 234 15.10 2.08 11.56
N ILE A 235 14.41 3.22 11.61
CA ILE A 235 13.00 3.31 12.04
C ILE A 235 12.11 2.48 11.11
N ILE A 236 12.29 2.64 9.79
CA ILE A 236 11.57 1.88 8.77
C ILE A 236 11.82 0.38 8.97
N ARG A 237 13.07 -0.07 9.07
CA ARG A 237 13.41 -1.49 9.27
C ARG A 237 12.86 -2.07 10.57
N ASN A 238 12.96 -1.34 11.67
CA ASN A 238 12.50 -1.82 12.98
C ASN A 238 10.99 -2.05 13.01
N ASN A 239 10.23 -1.27 12.23
CA ASN A 239 8.78 -1.40 12.15
C ASN A 239 8.31 -2.52 11.20
N GLN A 240 9.22 -3.16 10.45
CA GLN A 240 8.90 -4.21 9.46
C GLN A 240 8.12 -5.37 10.03
N ARG A 241 8.58 -5.91 11.16
CA ARG A 241 7.89 -7.03 11.79
C ARG A 241 6.50 -6.62 12.25
N VAL A 242 6.37 -5.44 12.86
CA VAL A 242 5.10 -4.93 13.39
C VAL A 242 4.09 -4.67 12.27
N ALA A 243 4.53 -4.06 11.17
CA ALA A 243 3.69 -3.81 10.00
C ALA A 243 3.17 -5.11 9.37
N GLN A 244 4.04 -6.10 9.23
CA GLN A 244 3.68 -7.41 8.69
C GLN A 244 2.69 -8.12 9.63
N GLU A 245 2.95 -8.12 10.94
CA GLU A 245 2.02 -8.65 11.95
C GLU A 245 0.63 -7.99 11.85
N TRP A 246 0.57 -6.67 11.69
CA TRP A 246 -0.69 -5.92 11.58
C TRP A 246 -1.44 -6.21 10.29
N LYS A 247 -0.72 -6.27 9.16
CA LYS A 247 -1.29 -6.64 7.85
C LYS A 247 -1.86 -8.06 7.90
N ASP A 248 -1.17 -8.95 8.59
CA ASP A 248 -1.51 -10.37 8.73
C ASP A 248 -2.52 -10.65 9.86
N GLU A 249 -3.04 -9.63 10.56
CA GLU A 249 -3.99 -9.83 11.67
C GLU A 249 -5.27 -10.55 11.26
N LYS A 250 -5.66 -10.46 9.98
CA LYS A 250 -6.78 -11.22 9.39
C LYS A 250 -6.37 -12.56 8.79
N SER A 251 -5.07 -12.80 8.66
CA SER A 251 -4.53 -14.02 8.07
C SER A 251 -4.45 -15.14 9.12
N GLY A 252 -4.75 -16.36 8.70
CA GLY A 252 -4.80 -17.54 9.56
C GLY A 252 -6.24 -17.98 9.89
N PHE A 253 -6.46 -19.30 9.87
CA PHE A 253 -7.78 -19.92 10.06
C PHE A 253 -8.47 -19.46 11.36
N LEU A 254 -7.73 -19.45 12.48
CA LEU A 254 -8.28 -19.04 13.78
C LEU A 254 -8.59 -17.54 13.86
N ASN A 255 -7.75 -16.69 13.25
CA ASN A 255 -7.97 -15.25 13.19
C ASN A 255 -9.15 -14.89 12.29
N MET A 256 -9.31 -15.58 11.16
CA MET A 256 -10.45 -15.43 10.28
C MET A 256 -11.75 -15.83 10.98
N ILE A 257 -11.76 -16.95 11.70
CA ILE A 257 -12.93 -17.37 12.50
C ILE A 257 -13.25 -16.33 13.57
N ALA A 258 -12.25 -15.87 14.32
CA ALA A 258 -12.44 -14.83 15.33
C ALA A 258 -12.96 -13.53 14.73
N TYR A 259 -12.49 -13.11 13.54
CA TYR A 259 -12.99 -11.95 12.81
C TYR A 259 -14.47 -12.07 12.47
N HIS A 260 -14.91 -13.22 11.97
CA HIS A 260 -16.31 -13.44 11.59
C HIS A 260 -17.20 -13.52 12.83
N ILE A 261 -16.77 -14.21 13.88
CA ILE A 261 -17.50 -14.29 15.15
C ILE A 261 -17.62 -12.89 15.76
N ALA A 262 -16.51 -12.16 15.91
CA ALA A 262 -16.53 -10.80 16.45
C ALA A 262 -17.37 -9.86 15.57
N GLY A 263 -17.21 -9.93 14.24
CA GLY A 263 -18.00 -9.14 13.30
C GLY A 263 -19.50 -9.42 13.39
N PHE A 264 -19.90 -10.66 13.61
CA PHE A 264 -21.30 -11.03 13.83
C PHE A 264 -21.85 -10.40 15.11
N PHE A 265 -21.14 -10.52 16.25
CA PHE A 265 -21.61 -9.95 17.52
C PHE A 265 -21.54 -8.42 17.57
N LEU A 266 -20.62 -7.78 16.83
CA LEU A 266 -20.43 -6.32 16.84
C LEU A 266 -21.25 -5.57 15.79
N LYS A 267 -21.58 -6.20 14.65
CA LYS A 267 -22.33 -5.53 13.56
C LYS A 267 -23.82 -5.84 13.54
N ASN A 268 -24.24 -6.95 14.16
CA ASN A 268 -25.62 -7.41 14.03
C ASN A 268 -26.51 -6.68 15.05
N LYS A 269 -27.41 -5.82 14.54
CA LYS A 269 -28.15 -4.84 15.36
C LYS A 269 -29.33 -5.40 16.15
N SER A 270 -29.58 -6.72 16.17
CA SER A 270 -30.70 -7.31 16.91
C SER A 270 -30.26 -7.68 18.33
N PRO A 271 -30.61 -6.90 19.37
CA PRO A 271 -30.21 -7.20 20.74
C PRO A 271 -30.78 -8.54 21.21
N ALA A 272 -32.00 -8.87 20.78
CA ALA A 272 -32.67 -10.13 21.10
C ALA A 272 -31.89 -11.34 20.55
N LEU A 273 -31.38 -11.25 19.32
CA LEU A 273 -30.58 -12.32 18.70
C LEU A 273 -29.23 -12.48 19.43
N ILE A 274 -28.57 -11.36 19.78
CA ILE A 274 -27.34 -11.39 20.56
C ILE A 274 -27.58 -12.05 21.90
N ILE A 275 -28.64 -11.67 22.63
CA ILE A 275 -28.99 -12.25 23.93
C ILE A 275 -29.26 -13.75 23.78
N PHE A 276 -30.11 -14.15 22.84
CA PHE A 276 -30.44 -15.56 22.60
C PHE A 276 -29.20 -16.41 22.31
N LEU A 277 -28.36 -15.98 21.36
CA LEU A 277 -27.15 -16.71 21.01
C LEU A 277 -26.14 -16.73 22.15
N SER A 278 -26.00 -15.61 22.88
CA SER A 278 -25.16 -15.55 24.08
C SER A 278 -25.62 -16.55 25.13
N THR A 279 -26.92 -16.64 25.39
CA THR A 279 -27.50 -17.64 26.31
C THR A 279 -27.20 -19.07 25.86
N VAL A 280 -27.40 -19.39 24.57
CA VAL A 280 -27.11 -20.72 24.02
C VAL A 280 -25.64 -21.08 24.17
N ILE A 281 -24.73 -20.15 23.85
CA ILE A 281 -23.27 -20.37 23.96
C ILE A 281 -22.86 -20.58 25.42
N ILE A 282 -23.34 -19.74 26.33
CA ILE A 282 -23.02 -19.84 27.76
C ILE A 282 -23.56 -21.15 28.34
N LEU A 283 -24.82 -21.52 28.03
CA LEU A 283 -25.40 -22.78 28.47
C LEU A 283 -24.65 -23.97 27.91
N GLY A 284 -24.32 -23.97 26.62
CA GLY A 284 -23.51 -25.02 26.00
C GLY A 284 -22.15 -25.19 26.68
N TYR A 285 -21.49 -24.09 27.03
CA TYR A 285 -20.21 -24.11 27.76
C TYR A 285 -20.34 -24.61 29.21
N LEU A 286 -21.44 -24.30 29.89
CA LEU A 286 -21.72 -24.84 31.22
C LEU A 286 -22.04 -26.35 31.15
N PHE A 287 -22.81 -26.79 30.16
CA PHE A 287 -23.11 -28.21 29.96
C PHE A 287 -21.84 -29.02 29.65
N SER A 288 -20.88 -28.46 28.90
CA SER A 288 -19.62 -29.16 28.67
C SER A 288 -18.79 -29.33 29.95
N PHE A 289 -18.85 -28.35 30.87
CA PHE A 289 -18.26 -28.49 32.21
C PHE A 289 -18.91 -29.60 33.04
N ILE A 290 -20.25 -29.65 33.06
CA ILE A 290 -21.02 -30.67 33.79
C ILE A 290 -20.72 -32.05 33.22
N TYR A 291 -20.68 -32.18 31.89
CA TYR A 291 -20.34 -33.43 31.23
C TYR A 291 -18.95 -33.93 31.66
N VAL A 292 -17.93 -33.08 31.64
CA VAL A 292 -16.57 -33.47 32.04
C VAL A 292 -16.48 -33.84 33.52
N PHE A 293 -17.27 -33.20 34.39
CA PHE A 293 -17.34 -33.53 35.81
C PHE A 293 -17.74 -35.01 36.04
N SER A 294 -18.56 -35.57 35.15
CA SER A 294 -18.98 -36.99 35.23
C SER A 294 -17.85 -38.00 34.95
N PHE A 295 -16.71 -37.58 34.37
CA PHE A 295 -15.55 -38.44 34.07
C PHE A 295 -14.46 -38.40 35.16
N GLY A 296 -14.70 -37.70 36.28
CA GLY A 296 -13.83 -37.67 37.44
C GLY A 296 -12.76 -36.57 37.43
N ILE A 297 -12.04 -36.45 38.57
CA ILE A 297 -11.17 -35.30 38.88
C ILE A 297 -10.03 -35.09 37.87
N LYS A 298 -9.44 -36.16 37.32
CA LYS A 298 -8.33 -36.04 36.37
C LYS A 298 -8.78 -35.42 35.03
N ALA A 299 -9.93 -35.83 34.52
CA ALA A 299 -10.52 -35.26 33.31
C ALA A 299 -10.91 -33.79 33.52
N LEU A 300 -11.47 -33.47 34.69
CA LEU A 300 -11.80 -32.10 35.08
C LEU A 300 -10.57 -31.19 35.12
N MET A 301 -9.48 -31.63 35.74
CA MET A 301 -8.22 -30.86 35.82
C MET A 301 -7.61 -30.61 34.44
N PHE A 302 -7.62 -31.62 33.57
CA PHE A 302 -7.12 -31.48 32.19
C PHE A 302 -7.98 -30.51 31.36
N TYR A 303 -9.29 -30.58 31.49
CA TYR A 303 -10.24 -29.69 30.84
C TYR A 303 -10.09 -28.23 31.32
N LEU A 304 -9.92 -28.03 32.63
CA LEU A 304 -9.64 -26.70 33.21
C LEU A 304 -8.34 -26.11 32.68
N LEU A 305 -7.27 -26.90 32.64
CA LEU A 305 -5.98 -26.45 32.11
C LEU A 305 -6.07 -26.10 30.61
N THR A 306 -6.76 -26.94 29.83
CA THR A 306 -6.96 -26.73 28.39
C THR A 306 -7.76 -25.46 28.11
N ASN A 307 -8.83 -25.22 28.87
CA ASN A 307 -9.60 -23.99 28.77
C ASN A 307 -8.82 -22.78 29.25
N ALA A 308 -8.02 -22.88 30.32
CA ALA A 308 -7.16 -21.77 30.75
C ALA A 308 -6.16 -21.36 29.66
N VAL A 309 -5.54 -22.34 28.98
CA VAL A 309 -4.65 -22.09 27.84
C VAL A 309 -5.43 -21.53 26.65
N ALA A 310 -6.59 -22.08 26.31
CA ALA A 310 -7.41 -21.61 25.21
C ALA A 310 -7.92 -20.18 25.44
N ILE A 311 -8.34 -19.85 26.66
CA ILE A 311 -8.72 -18.49 27.07
C ILE A 311 -7.51 -17.57 27.01
N TYR A 312 -6.35 -17.99 27.48
CA TYR A 312 -5.12 -17.19 27.40
C TYR A 312 -4.74 -16.90 25.95
N LEU A 313 -4.76 -17.91 25.07
CA LEU A 313 -4.51 -17.76 23.65
C LEU A 313 -5.57 -16.88 22.98
N ALA A 314 -6.84 -17.06 23.35
CA ALA A 314 -7.92 -16.24 22.84
C ALA A 314 -7.77 -14.78 23.27
N PHE A 315 -7.46 -14.54 24.54
CA PHE A 315 -7.27 -13.19 25.06
C PHE A 315 -6.02 -12.53 24.46
N ARG A 316 -4.90 -13.26 24.32
CA ARG A 316 -3.66 -12.74 23.74
C ARG A 316 -3.81 -12.44 22.25
N ASN A 317 -4.38 -13.36 21.48
CA ASN A 317 -4.47 -13.23 20.03
C ASN A 317 -5.67 -12.37 19.59
N PHE A 318 -6.74 -12.33 20.39
CA PHE A 318 -7.97 -11.61 20.04
C PHE A 318 -8.24 -10.35 20.86
N LYS A 319 -7.27 -9.89 21.68
CA LYS A 319 -7.33 -8.61 22.42
C LYS A 319 -7.78 -7.42 21.56
N TYR A 320 -7.48 -7.47 20.27
CA TYR A 320 -7.77 -6.39 19.31
C TYR A 320 -9.17 -6.49 18.67
N TYR A 321 -9.79 -7.67 18.67
CA TYR A 321 -11.16 -7.89 18.17
C TYR A 321 -12.20 -7.39 19.16
N PHE A 322 -11.87 -7.52 20.43
CA PHE A 322 -12.68 -7.08 21.55
C PHE A 322 -11.95 -5.90 22.20
N SER A 323 -12.00 -4.74 21.54
CA SER A 323 -11.61 -3.47 22.18
C SER A 323 -12.28 -3.38 23.56
N GLN A 324 -11.64 -2.65 24.50
CA GLN A 324 -12.02 -2.56 25.92
C GLN A 324 -13.53 -2.75 26.11
N ILE A 325 -13.92 -3.80 26.85
CA ILE A 325 -15.32 -4.11 27.11
C ILE A 325 -15.94 -2.86 27.75
N ASN A 326 -16.81 -2.17 27.01
CA ASN A 326 -17.52 -1.04 27.56
C ASN A 326 -18.69 -1.60 28.37
N LEU A 327 -18.48 -1.70 29.69
CA LEU A 327 -19.47 -2.26 30.63
C LEU A 327 -20.77 -1.43 30.70
N HIS A 328 -20.81 -0.23 30.11
CA HIS A 328 -22.02 0.60 30.07
C HIS A 328 -23.09 0.06 29.11
N ASP A 329 -22.70 -0.66 28.05
CA ASP A 329 -23.65 -1.36 27.17
C ASP A 329 -23.66 -2.86 27.48
N LYS A 330 -24.69 -3.28 28.22
CA LYS A 330 -24.83 -4.68 28.66
C LYS A 330 -24.95 -5.65 27.49
N VAL A 331 -25.50 -5.23 26.35
CA VAL A 331 -25.69 -6.10 25.18
C VAL A 331 -24.36 -6.27 24.44
N ASP A 332 -23.61 -5.19 24.25
CA ASP A 332 -22.26 -5.23 23.67
C ASP A 332 -21.30 -6.06 24.55
N ALA A 333 -21.34 -5.84 25.87
CA ALA A 333 -20.53 -6.61 26.82
C ALA A 333 -20.87 -8.12 26.77
N LEU A 334 -22.15 -8.47 26.74
CA LEU A 334 -22.60 -9.85 26.63
C LEU A 334 -22.18 -10.49 25.28
N GLY A 335 -22.30 -9.75 24.18
CA GLY A 335 -21.85 -10.18 22.86
C GLY A 335 -20.34 -10.46 22.81
N LYS A 336 -19.52 -9.58 23.40
CA LYS A 336 -18.06 -9.75 23.50
C LYS A 336 -17.67 -10.95 24.37
N ILE A 337 -18.33 -11.15 25.51
CA ILE A 337 -18.10 -12.32 26.38
C ILE A 337 -18.44 -13.61 25.62
N SER A 338 -19.59 -13.65 24.96
CA SER A 338 -20.06 -14.84 24.24
C SER A 338 -19.19 -15.16 23.03
N ALA A 339 -18.75 -14.14 22.28
CA ALA A 339 -17.78 -14.30 21.22
C ALA A 339 -16.46 -14.90 21.74
N THR A 340 -15.97 -14.43 22.90
CA THR A 340 -14.75 -14.95 23.54
C THR A 340 -14.91 -16.41 23.97
N ILE A 341 -16.05 -16.76 24.57
CA ILE A 341 -16.37 -18.14 24.96
C ILE A 341 -16.44 -19.04 23.73
N LEU A 342 -17.15 -18.60 22.67
CA LEU A 342 -17.30 -19.39 21.44
C LEU A 342 -15.94 -19.64 20.77
N ILE A 343 -15.09 -18.62 20.69
CA ILE A 343 -13.72 -18.77 20.18
C ILE A 343 -12.91 -19.74 21.05
N THR A 344 -13.05 -19.64 22.37
CA THR A 344 -12.41 -20.57 23.32
C THR A 344 -12.85 -22.00 23.04
N MET A 345 -14.15 -22.24 22.84
CA MET A 345 -14.69 -23.56 22.51
C MET A 345 -14.15 -24.09 21.18
N VAL A 346 -14.07 -23.24 20.16
CA VAL A 346 -13.52 -23.61 18.84
C VAL A 346 -12.03 -23.96 18.91
N ILE A 347 -11.25 -23.28 19.76
CA ILE A 347 -9.82 -23.58 19.96
C ILE A 347 -9.63 -24.80 20.86
N SER A 348 -10.43 -24.91 21.92
CA SER A 348 -10.29 -25.94 22.95
C SER A 348 -10.79 -27.29 22.47
N PHE A 349 -11.78 -27.35 21.57
CA PHE A 349 -12.31 -28.60 21.04
C PHE A 349 -11.25 -29.44 20.29
N PRO A 350 -10.51 -28.92 19.31
CA PRO A 350 -9.39 -29.65 18.70
C PRO A 350 -8.30 -30.02 19.71
N LEU A 351 -8.01 -29.14 20.68
CA LEU A 351 -6.99 -29.41 21.70
C LEU A 351 -7.41 -30.58 22.60
N MET A 352 -8.68 -30.62 23.00
CA MET A 352 -9.25 -31.73 23.76
C MET A 352 -9.34 -33.01 22.95
N VAL A 353 -9.69 -32.95 21.67
CA VAL A 353 -9.74 -34.13 20.80
C VAL A 353 -8.32 -34.68 20.59
N VAL A 354 -7.36 -33.86 20.17
CA VAL A 354 -6.01 -34.32 19.84
C VAL A 354 -5.23 -34.72 21.08
N VAL A 355 -5.21 -33.87 22.11
CA VAL A 355 -4.43 -34.14 23.34
C VAL A 355 -5.19 -35.10 24.24
N GLY A 356 -6.52 -34.98 24.37
CA GLY A 356 -7.32 -35.87 25.20
C GLY A 356 -7.43 -37.29 24.63
N MET A 357 -7.75 -37.46 23.34
CA MET A 357 -7.76 -38.82 22.74
C MET A 357 -6.34 -39.37 22.59
N GLY A 358 -5.35 -38.53 22.26
CA GLY A 358 -3.94 -38.96 22.22
C GLY A 358 -3.44 -39.43 23.59
N SER A 359 -3.85 -38.74 24.65
CA SER A 359 -3.60 -39.16 26.03
C SER A 359 -4.30 -40.48 26.33
N LEU A 360 -5.61 -40.58 26.09
CA LEU A 360 -6.40 -41.79 26.36
C LEU A 360 -5.88 -43.02 25.59
N TYR A 361 -5.51 -42.85 24.32
CA TYR A 361 -4.89 -43.92 23.52
C TYR A 361 -3.55 -44.37 24.11
N VAL A 362 -2.72 -43.44 24.57
CA VAL A 362 -1.47 -43.76 25.28
C VAL A 362 -1.75 -44.41 26.64
N PHE A 363 -2.76 -43.96 27.40
CA PHE A 363 -3.14 -44.52 28.69
C PHE A 363 -3.70 -45.95 28.57
N ASP A 364 -4.57 -46.22 27.59
CA ASP A 364 -5.12 -47.56 27.33
C ASP A 364 -4.04 -48.51 26.78
N SER A 365 -3.11 -48.03 25.95
CA SER A 365 -2.00 -48.85 25.44
C SER A 365 -0.93 -49.19 26.48
N VAL A 366 -0.87 -48.46 27.60
CA VAL A 366 0.16 -48.60 28.65
C VAL A 366 -0.43 -49.17 29.96
N ALA A 367 -1.72 -49.54 29.97
CA ALA A 367 -2.42 -50.10 31.13
C ALA A 367 -1.76 -51.37 31.73
N ASP A 368 -0.82 -52.02 31.02
CA ASP A 368 -0.06 -53.16 31.55
C ASP A 368 1.36 -52.86 32.08
N ARG A 369 1.94 -51.66 31.93
CA ARG A 369 3.28 -51.36 32.51
C ARG A 369 3.44 -49.90 32.98
N LYS A 370 4.10 -49.76 34.13
CA LYS A 370 4.36 -48.50 34.87
C LYS A 370 4.67 -47.30 33.96
N PHE A 371 3.92 -46.24 34.20
CA PHE A 371 3.90 -44.96 33.50
C PHE A 371 5.26 -44.23 33.48
N PRO A 372 5.83 -43.81 32.32
CA PRO A 372 7.00 -42.96 32.29
C PRO A 372 6.54 -41.49 32.17
N THR A 373 6.32 -40.83 33.30
CA THR A 373 6.09 -39.38 33.39
C THR A 373 7.17 -38.53 32.69
N GLN A 374 8.31 -39.14 32.36
CA GLN A 374 9.45 -38.53 31.68
C GLN A 374 9.25 -38.27 30.18
N ILE A 375 8.23 -38.81 29.50
CA ILE A 375 8.03 -38.66 28.04
C ILE A 375 7.04 -37.55 27.67
N ILE A 376 6.03 -37.28 28.52
CA ILE A 376 4.98 -36.30 28.24
C ILE A 376 5.52 -34.87 28.27
N LEU A 377 6.41 -34.58 29.22
CA LEU A 377 7.05 -33.26 29.33
C LEU A 377 7.87 -32.93 28.06
N PRO A 378 8.72 -33.84 27.52
CA PRO A 378 9.34 -33.68 26.21
C PRO A 378 8.37 -33.44 25.05
N VAL A 379 7.26 -34.16 24.96
CA VAL A 379 6.30 -34.01 23.84
C VAL A 379 5.57 -32.67 23.90
N ILE A 380 5.19 -32.20 25.10
CA ILE A 380 4.65 -30.85 25.30
C ILE A 380 5.71 -29.80 24.98
N ILE A 381 6.96 -30.00 25.41
CA ILE A 381 8.07 -29.09 25.10
C ILE A 381 8.37 -29.07 23.58
N ILE A 382 8.30 -30.20 22.90
CA ILE A 382 8.49 -30.32 21.44
C ILE A 382 7.32 -29.65 20.71
N GLY A 383 6.07 -29.86 21.13
CA GLY A 383 4.89 -29.19 20.57
C GLY A 383 4.96 -27.67 20.72
N VAL A 384 5.38 -27.18 21.89
CA VAL A 384 5.62 -25.74 22.14
C VAL A 384 6.79 -25.23 21.31
N LYS A 385 7.89 -25.99 21.17
CA LYS A 385 9.03 -25.61 20.33
C LYS A 385 8.66 -25.55 18.85
N ILE A 386 7.90 -26.51 18.32
CA ILE A 386 7.45 -26.52 16.92
C ILE A 386 6.52 -25.34 16.65
N TYR A 387 5.62 -25.02 17.59
CA TYR A 387 4.76 -23.84 17.50
C TYR A 387 5.58 -22.54 17.52
N MET A 388 6.60 -22.43 18.39
CA MET A 388 7.48 -21.27 18.44
C MET A 388 8.41 -21.17 17.21
N TYR A 389 8.83 -22.28 16.61
CA TYR A 389 9.71 -22.30 15.45
C TYR A 389 8.97 -21.89 14.16
N ARG A 390 7.67 -22.17 14.08
CA ARG A 390 6.82 -21.77 12.95
C ARG A 390 6.51 -20.26 12.93
N ASN A 391 6.60 -19.58 14.08
CA ASN A 391 6.44 -18.12 14.20
C ASN A 391 7.78 -17.35 14.11
N ARG A 392 8.87 -18.01 13.70
CA ARG A 392 10.21 -17.40 13.50
C ARG A 392 10.68 -17.41 12.04
N LYS A 393 9.83 -17.82 11.11
CA LYS A 393 9.99 -17.58 9.66
C LYS A 393 8.90 -16.62 9.23
#